data_AF-A0A4Y6RA93-F1
#
_entry.id   AF-A0A4Y6RA93-F1
#
_cell.length_a   1.000
_cell.length_b   1.000
_cell.length_c   1.000
_cell.angle_alpha   90.00
_cell.angle_beta   90.00
_cell.angle_gamma   90.00
#
_symmetry.space_group_name_H-M   'P 1'
#
loop_
_entity.id
_entity.type
_entity.pdbx_description
1 polymer ?
#
loop_
_entity_poly.entity_id
_entity_poly.type
_entity_poly.pdbx_seq_one_letter_code
_entity_poly.pdbx_strand_id
1 'polypeptide(L)'
;MKTPQEKKHLSYAQDRRNTYGENSKSSRTAIRGAKARANRKERHTQEQLLAATLTAGGAEQLAAVENRVRATPPRRWRKFPDTALGLVLARRKPV
;
A
#
# COMPACT_ATOMS: atom_id res chain seq x y z
N MET A 1 -17.99 -7.22 -28.67
CA MET A 1 -17.22 -8.49 -28.58
C MET A 1 -15.74 -8.15 -28.74
N LYS A 2 -14.83 -8.70 -27.94
CA LYS A 2 -13.38 -8.46 -28.12
C LYS A 2 -12.78 -9.48 -29.07
N THR A 3 -11.93 -9.04 -30.00
CA THR A 3 -11.21 -9.93 -30.91
C THR A 3 -10.20 -10.80 -30.14
N PRO A 4 -9.77 -11.96 -30.67
CA PRO A 4 -8.70 -12.75 -30.06
C PRO A 4 -7.43 -11.94 -29.81
N GLN A 5 -7.06 -11.03 -30.72
CA GLN A 5 -5.90 -10.17 -30.63
C GLN A 5 -6.03 -9.17 -29.47
N GLU A 6 -7.20 -8.54 -29.32
CA GLU A 6 -7.49 -7.64 -28.20
C GLU A 6 -7.47 -8.38 -26.86
N LYS A 7 -8.01 -9.60 -26.80
CA LYS A 7 -7.96 -10.45 -25.60
C LYS A 7 -6.52 -10.77 -25.22
N LYS A 8 -5.67 -11.09 -26.20
CA LYS A 8 -4.24 -11.37 -26.00
C LYS A 8 -3.49 -10.13 -25.50
N HIS A 9 -3.75 -8.96 -26.09
CA HIS A 9 -3.17 -7.70 -25.64
C HIS A 9 -3.57 -7.35 -24.20
N LEU A 10 -4.85 -7.53 -23.84
CA LEU A 10 -5.31 -7.35 -22.47
C LEU A 10 -4.64 -8.30 -21.49
N SER A 11 -4.47 -9.58 -21.87
CA SER A 11 -3.74 -10.54 -21.05
C SER A 11 -2.31 -10.05 -20.78
N TYR A 12 -1.60 -9.55 -21.79
CA TYR A 12 -0.23 -9.05 -21.62
C TYR A 12 -0.13 -7.82 -20.71
N ALA A 13 -1.12 -6.94 -20.74
CA ALA A 13 -1.16 -5.74 -19.90
C ALA A 13 -1.63 -6.00 -18.47
N GLN A 14 -2.55 -6.94 -18.28
CA GLN A 14 -3.27 -7.13 -17.01
C GLN A 14 -2.81 -8.34 -16.21
N ASP A 15 -2.36 -9.43 -16.85
CA ASP A 15 -1.81 -10.58 -16.14
C ASP A 15 -0.49 -10.20 -15.46
N ARG A 16 -0.34 -10.56 -14.18
CA ARG A 16 0.76 -10.14 -13.32
C ARG A 16 1.59 -11.36 -12.91
N ARG A 17 2.91 -11.24 -13.03
CA ARG A 17 3.87 -12.28 -12.68
C ARG A 17 4.81 -11.78 -11.61
N ASN A 18 4.97 -12.59 -10.57
CA ASN A 18 5.94 -12.30 -9.52
C ASN A 18 7.36 -12.52 -10.08
N THR A 19 8.13 -11.44 -10.12
CA THR A 19 9.52 -11.44 -10.59
C THR A 19 10.53 -11.17 -9.46
N TYR A 20 10.08 -11.18 -8.20
CA TYR A 20 10.89 -10.84 -7.03
C TYR A 20 11.54 -12.06 -6.36
N GLY A 21 11.41 -13.25 -6.95
CA GLY A 21 12.01 -14.49 -6.44
C GLY A 21 11.35 -15.03 -5.18
N GLU A 22 10.23 -14.44 -4.75
CA GLU A 22 9.49 -14.89 -3.58
C GLU A 22 8.48 -15.99 -3.93
N ASN A 23 8.13 -16.83 -2.95
CA ASN A 23 7.15 -17.89 -3.17
C ASN A 23 5.70 -17.37 -3.06
N SER A 24 4.74 -18.15 -3.56
CA SER A 24 3.31 -17.75 -3.52
C SER A 24 2.73 -17.66 -2.09
N LYS A 25 3.39 -18.22 -1.09
CA LYS A 25 2.96 -18.16 0.31
C LYS A 25 3.46 -16.89 0.98
N SER A 26 4.70 -16.47 0.72
CA SER A 26 5.32 -15.27 1.28
C SER A 26 4.60 -14.00 0.80
N SER A 27 4.29 -13.89 -0.49
CA SER A 27 3.56 -12.72 -1.02
C SER A 27 2.22 -12.50 -0.29
N ARG A 28 1.47 -13.59 -0.07
CA ARG A 28 0.17 -13.55 0.62
C ARG A 28 0.27 -13.12 2.08
N THR A 29 1.27 -13.60 2.81
CA THR A 29 1.47 -13.24 4.23
C THR A 29 2.09 -11.85 4.38
N ALA A 30 3.04 -11.49 3.52
CA ALA A 30 3.72 -10.20 3.52
C ALA A 30 2.75 -9.04 3.28
N ILE A 31 1.81 -9.18 2.35
CA ILE A 31 0.77 -8.17 2.09
C ILE A 31 -0.06 -7.90 3.35
N ARG A 32 -0.54 -8.97 4.00
CA ARG A 32 -1.32 -8.86 5.25
C ARG A 32 -0.50 -8.20 6.34
N GLY A 33 0.75 -8.62 6.51
CA GLY A 33 1.68 -8.07 7.50
C GLY A 33 2.01 -6.60 7.25
N ALA A 34 2.20 -6.20 5.99
CA ALA A 34 2.46 -4.82 5.61
C ALA A 34 1.27 -3.91 5.93
N LYS A 35 0.04 -4.34 5.58
CA LYS A 35 -1.20 -3.63 5.94
C LYS A 35 -1.34 -3.48 7.46
N ALA A 36 -1.14 -4.58 8.21
CA ALA A 36 -1.24 -4.55 9.67
C ALA A 36 -0.20 -3.62 10.32
N ARG A 37 1.05 -3.65 9.85
CA ARG A 37 2.11 -2.74 10.32
C ARG A 37 1.81 -1.28 9.99
N ALA A 38 1.30 -0.98 8.79
CA ALA A 38 0.91 0.37 8.42
C ALA A 38 -0.17 0.93 9.34
N ASN A 39 -1.21 0.14 9.62
CA ASN A 39 -2.31 0.52 10.52
C ASN A 39 -1.86 0.68 11.98
N ARG A 40 -1.00 -0.22 12.48
CA ARG A 40 -0.45 -0.08 13.84
C ARG A 40 0.39 1.18 13.98
N LYS A 41 1.26 1.46 13.01
CA LYS A 41 2.08 2.67 13.00
C LYS A 41 1.21 3.93 12.96
N GLU A 42 0.15 3.93 12.16
CA GLU A 42 -0.82 5.03 12.11
C GLU A 42 -1.48 5.27 13.47
N ARG A 43 -2.05 4.23 14.09
CA ARG A 43 -2.67 4.37 15.41
C ARG A 43 -1.68 4.89 16.45
N HIS A 44 -0.47 4.34 16.47
CA HIS A 44 0.55 4.77 17.40
C HIS A 44 0.93 6.25 17.21
N THR A 45 1.06 6.72 15.97
CA THR A 45 1.36 8.14 15.71
C THR A 45 0.23 9.06 16.15
N GLN A 46 -1.03 8.64 15.95
CA GLN A 46 -2.18 9.42 16.41
C GLN A 46 -2.31 9.41 17.94
N GLU A 47 -2.08 8.27 18.59
CA GLU A 47 -2.05 8.15 20.06
C GLU A 47 -0.98 9.06 20.67
N GLN A 48 0.21 9.11 20.09
CA GLN A 48 1.29 10.01 20.55
C GLN A 48 0.92 11.49 20.38
N LEU A 49 0.26 11.86 19.29
CA LEU A 49 -0.25 13.21 19.10
C LEU A 49 -1.33 13.55 20.14
N LEU A 50 -2.25 12.62 20.38
CA LEU A 50 -3.32 12.79 21.35
C LEU A 50 -2.81 12.81 22.79
N ALA A 51 -1.70 12.14 23.12
CA ALA A 51 -1.11 12.16 24.46
C ALA A 51 -0.73 13.58 24.91
N ALA A 52 -0.48 14.51 23.98
CA ALA A 52 -0.24 15.92 24.29
C ALA A 52 -1.45 16.63 24.94
N THR A 53 -2.67 16.07 24.85
CA THR A 53 -3.83 16.63 25.54
C THR A 53 -3.76 16.43 27.06
N LEU A 54 -3.02 15.40 27.53
CA LEU A 54 -2.89 15.08 28.95
C LEU A 54 -2.10 16.13 29.73
N THR A 55 -1.25 16.90 29.04
CA THR A 55 -0.42 17.95 29.62
C THR A 55 -0.84 19.35 29.17
N ALA A 56 -1.93 19.47 28.43
CA ALA A 56 -2.42 20.75 27.94
C ALA A 56 -3.01 21.59 29.09
N GLY A 57 -2.50 22.81 29.26
CA GLY A 57 -2.88 23.73 30.35
C GLY A 57 -4.13 24.57 30.08
N GLY A 58 -4.79 24.41 28.93
CA GLY A 58 -5.98 25.20 28.60
C GLY A 58 -6.54 24.95 27.19
N ALA A 59 -7.66 25.61 26.90
CA ALA A 59 -8.44 25.40 25.67
C ALA A 59 -7.67 25.69 24.38
N GLU A 60 -6.80 26.69 24.38
CA GLU A 60 -5.98 27.04 23.21
C GLU A 60 -4.97 25.93 22.86
N GLN A 61 -4.33 25.35 23.87
CA GLN A 61 -3.39 24.23 23.68
C GLN A 61 -4.11 22.97 23.18
N LEU A 62 -5.33 22.71 23.68
CA LEU A 62 -6.17 21.62 23.20
C LEU A 62 -6.58 21.82 21.73
N ALA A 63 -6.98 23.04 21.34
CA ALA A 63 -7.31 23.37 19.97
C ALA A 63 -6.10 23.19 19.03
N ALA A 64 -4.89 23.50 19.49
CA ALA A 64 -3.66 23.27 18.73
C ALA A 64 -3.41 21.77 18.48
N VAL A 65 -3.61 20.91 19.49
CA VAL A 65 -3.52 19.45 19.34
C VAL A 65 -4.57 18.93 18.37
N GLU A 66 -5.81 19.38 18.49
CA GLU A 66 -6.90 19.00 17.58
C GLU A 66 -6.58 19.37 16.12
N ASN A 67 -6.15 20.60 15.88
CA ASN A 67 -5.76 21.07 14.55
C ASN A 67 -4.61 20.23 13.97
N ARG A 68 -3.64 19.83 14.80
CA ARG A 68 -2.52 18.98 14.37
C ARG A 68 -2.97 17.57 14.00
N VAL A 69 -3.88 16.97 14.76
CA VAL A 69 -4.49 15.67 14.41
C VAL A 69 -5.24 15.77 13.09
N ARG A 70 -6.09 16.79 12.92
CA ARG A 70 -6.85 17.02 11.69
C ARG A 70 -5.96 17.27 10.47
N ALA A 71 -4.85 17.98 10.65
CA ALA A 71 -3.89 18.26 9.58
C ALA A 71 -3.02 17.05 9.21
N THR A 72 -2.95 16.02 10.07
CA THR A 72 -2.13 14.84 9.81
C THR A 72 -2.84 13.92 8.81
N PRO A 73 -2.33 13.75 7.59
CA PRO A 73 -2.95 12.87 6.62
C PRO A 73 -2.79 11.40 7.06
N PRO A 74 -3.81 10.55 6.85
CA PRO A 74 -3.72 9.15 7.22
C PRO A 74 -2.63 8.45 6.39
N ARG A 75 -1.82 7.58 7.01
CA ARG A 75 -0.89 6.72 6.27
C ARG A 75 -1.64 5.88 5.24
N ARG A 76 -1.19 5.98 3.99
CA ARG A 76 -1.74 5.20 2.87
C ARG A 76 -0.83 4.01 2.58
N TRP A 77 -1.31 2.81 2.87
CA TRP A 77 -0.74 1.59 2.32
C TRP A 77 -1.56 1.16 1.10
N ARG A 78 -0.89 0.87 -0.01
CA ARG A 78 -1.53 0.38 -1.24
C ARG A 78 -0.73 -0.80 -1.76
N LYS A 79 -1.44 -1.88 -2.12
CA LYS A 79 -0.85 -2.98 -2.87
C LYS A 79 -0.44 -2.48 -4.26
N PHE A 80 0.78 -2.74 -4.67
CA PHE A 80 1.25 -2.48 -6.02
C PHE A 80 1.12 -3.75 -6.87
N PRO A 81 0.73 -3.67 -8.15
CA PRO A 81 0.71 -4.84 -9.03
C PRO A 81 2.12 -5.33 -9.32
N ASP A 82 2.28 -6.65 -9.53
CA ASP A 82 3.56 -7.21 -9.98
C ASP A 82 3.84 -6.86 -11.47
N THR A 83 4.92 -7.40 -12.01
CA THR A 83 5.34 -7.18 -13.40
C THR A 83 4.29 -7.71 -14.38
N ALA A 84 3.92 -6.91 -15.39
CA ALA A 84 2.98 -7.33 -16.43
C ALA A 84 3.55 -8.49 -17.27
N LEU A 85 2.70 -9.44 -17.68
CA LEU A 85 3.11 -10.60 -18.46
C LEU A 85 3.86 -10.22 -19.74
N GLY A 86 3.41 -9.18 -20.46
CA GLY A 86 4.09 -8.70 -21.68
C GLY A 86 5.55 -8.31 -21.44
N LEU A 87 5.85 -7.66 -20.30
CA LEU A 87 7.23 -7.30 -19.93
C LEU A 87 8.08 -8.52 -19.58
N VAL A 88 7.47 -9.55 -18.98
CA VAL A 88 8.17 -10.81 -18.68
C VAL A 88 8.50 -11.55 -19.97
N LEU A 89 7.56 -11.64 -20.90
CA LEU A 89 7.76 -12.32 -22.18
C LEU A 89 8.81 -11.60 -23.04
N ALA A 90 8.82 -10.27 -23.07
CA ALA A 90 9.83 -9.49 -23.80
C ALA A 90 11.26 -9.73 -23.31
N ARG A 91 11.45 -10.14 -22.06
CA ARG A 91 12.76 -10.44 -21.46
C ARG A 91 13.21 -11.89 -21.68
N ARG A 92 12.31 -12.76 -22.11
CA ARG A 92 12.62 -14.18 -22.34
C ARG A 92 13.32 -14.29 -23.69
N LYS A 93 14.54 -14.85 -23.72
CA LYS A 93 15.20 -15.16 -24.98
C LYS A 93 14.31 -16.11 -25.78
N PRO A 94 14.12 -15.89 -27.09
CA PRO A 94 13.51 -16.91 -27.94
C PRO A 94 14.38 -18.16 -27.87
N VAL A 95 13.72 -19.31 -27.70
CA VAL A 95 14.32 -20.64 -27.83
C VAL A 95 14.40 -20.97 -29.30
#